data_AF-A0A0D6I7K3-F1
#
_entry.id   AF-A0A0D6I7K3-F1
#
_cell.length_a   1.000
_cell.length_b   1.000
_cell.length_c   1.000
_cell.angle_alpha   90.00
_cell.angle_beta   90.00
_cell.angle_gamma   90.00
#
_symmetry.space_group_name_H-M   'P 1'
#
loop_
_entity.id
_entity.type
_entity.pdbx_description
1 polymer ?
#
loop_
_entity_poly.entity_id
_entity_poly.type
_entity_poly.pdbx_seq_one_letter_code
_entity_poly.pdbx_strand_id
1 'polypeptide(L)'
;MENTKWDFQIERPVHDDGAWRIGYTLISPAAGPGRERIAIDERFASAQSAIDEATRLAQIHVADLNGDTATFDKPTAAEQPFGRHTRF
;
A
#
# COMPACT_ATOMS: atom_id res chain seq x y z
N MET A 1 -4.86 -23.34 10.46
CA MET A 1 -5.19 -22.40 9.38
C MET A 1 -3.87 -21.89 8.83
N GLU A 2 -3.36 -22.54 7.80
CA GLU A 2 -2.15 -22.11 7.11
C GLU A 2 -2.48 -20.82 6.36
N ASN A 3 -1.78 -19.74 6.67
CA ASN A 3 -1.90 -18.50 5.92
C ASN A 3 -1.24 -18.79 4.56
N THR A 4 -2.03 -19.10 3.53
CA THR A 4 -1.54 -19.47 2.18
C THR A 4 -1.21 -18.24 1.32
N LYS A 5 -1.45 -17.04 1.85
CA LYS A 5 -1.28 -15.76 1.16
C LYS A 5 -0.16 -14.93 1.79
N TRP A 6 0.48 -14.10 0.98
CA TRP A 6 1.38 -13.06 1.46
C TRP A 6 0.63 -12.09 2.36
N ASP A 7 1.31 -11.66 3.42
CA ASP A 7 0.82 -10.69 4.40
C ASP A 7 1.89 -9.61 4.63
N PHE A 8 1.62 -8.59 5.45
CA PHE A 8 2.57 -7.53 5.72
C PHE A 8 2.46 -6.99 7.14
N GLN A 9 3.58 -6.46 7.64
CA GLN A 9 3.66 -5.79 8.93
C GLN A 9 4.31 -4.42 8.78
N ILE A 10 3.62 -3.37 9.21
CA ILE A 10 4.17 -2.01 9.24
C ILE A 10 5.17 -1.88 10.38
N GLU A 11 6.33 -1.30 10.10
CA GLU A 11 7.33 -1.03 11.12
C GLU A 11 6.99 0.25 11.88
N ARG A 12 7.64 0.44 13.03
CA ARG A 12 7.46 1.68 13.79
C ARG A 12 8.14 2.83 13.03
N PRO A 13 7.43 3.93 12.74
CA PRO A 13 8.06 5.11 12.15
C PRO A 13 9.15 5.64 13.09
N VAL A 14 10.28 6.01 12.49
CA VAL A 14 11.45 6.56 13.18
C VAL A 14 11.62 8.00 12.74
N HIS A 15 11.83 8.89 13.70
CA HIS A 15 12.17 10.28 13.41
C HIS A 15 13.68 10.42 13.30
N ASP A 16 14.16 10.81 12.12
CA ASP A 16 15.57 10.98 11.80
C ASP A 16 15.77 12.25 10.96
N ASP A 17 16.74 13.09 11.35
CA ASP A 17 17.11 14.31 10.64
C ASP A 17 15.94 15.28 10.39
N GLY A 18 15.05 15.42 11.37
CA GLY A 18 13.88 16.32 11.27
C GLY A 18 12.75 15.83 10.38
N ALA A 19 12.82 14.58 9.91
CA ALA A 19 11.76 13.93 9.15
C ALA A 19 11.41 12.56 9.71
N TRP A 20 10.21 12.07 9.38
CA TRP A 20 9.79 10.73 9.69
C TRP A 20 10.15 9.79 8.54
N ARG A 21 10.69 8.62 8.87
CA ARG A 21 10.96 7.52 7.95
C ARG A 21 10.32 6.25 8.48
N ILE A 22 10.02 5.32 7.59
CA ILE A 22 9.34 4.07 7.95
C ILE A 22 9.67 2.99 6.93
N GLY A 23 9.44 1.74 7.33
CA GLY A 23 9.47 0.58 6.45
C GLY A 23 8.31 -0.36 6.75
N TYR A 24 8.20 -1.41 5.96
CA TYR A 24 7.28 -2.51 6.21
C TYR A 24 7.96 -3.83 5.89
N THR A 25 7.47 -4.91 6.48
CA THR A 25 7.97 -6.26 6.23
C THR A 25 6.89 -7.09 5.55
N LEU A 26 7.19 -7.66 4.39
CA LEU A 26 6.34 -8.64 3.72
C LEU A 26 6.57 -10.01 4.35
N ILE A 27 5.48 -10.72 4.61
CA ILE A 27 5.47 -12.02 5.27
C ILE A 27 5.03 -13.05 4.23
N SER A 28 5.96 -13.92 3.84
CA SER A 28 5.71 -15.01 2.92
C SER A 28 4.97 -16.15 3.62
N PRO A 29 4.00 -16.80 2.94
CA PRO A 29 3.31 -17.98 3.46
C PRO A 29 4.19 -19.25 3.47
N ALA A 30 5.35 -19.22 2.79
CA ALA A 30 6.24 -20.38 2.66
C ALA A 30 7.07 -20.65 3.92
N ALA A 31 7.32 -21.93 4.23
CA ALA A 31 8.18 -22.38 5.30
C ALA A 31 9.68 -22.11 4.97
N GLY A 32 10.11 -20.86 5.08
CA GLY A 32 11.49 -20.40 4.86
C GLY A 32 11.74 -19.06 5.59
N PRO A 33 12.83 -18.31 5.29
CA PRO A 33 12.99 -16.93 5.74
C PRO A 33 11.97 -16.04 4.99
N GLY A 34 10.68 -16.28 5.26
CA GLY A 34 9.54 -15.67 4.62
C GLY A 34 9.29 -14.27 5.13
N ARG A 35 10.33 -13.45 5.29
CA ARG A 35 10.20 -12.07 5.73
C ARG A 35 11.14 -11.19 4.92
N GLU A 36 10.58 -10.29 4.14
CA GLU A 36 11.32 -9.31 3.37
C GLU A 36 11.05 -7.92 3.93
N ARG A 37 12.10 -7.22 4.39
CA ARG A 37 11.96 -5.84 4.88
C ARG A 37 12.19 -4.87 3.74
N ILE A 38 11.23 -3.95 3.56
CA ILE A 38 11.29 -2.86 2.60
C ILE A 38 11.31 -1.54 3.38
N ALA A 39 12.40 -0.79 3.21
CA ALA A 39 12.52 0.57 3.72
C ALA A 39 11.96 1.56 2.68
N ILE A 40 11.20 2.55 3.15
CA ILE A 40 10.73 3.64 2.30
C ILE A 40 11.76 4.77 2.41
N ASP A 41 12.37 5.13 1.28
CA ASP A 41 13.37 6.20 1.21
C ASP A 41 12.77 7.61 1.36
N GLU A 42 11.44 7.71 1.26
CA GLU A 42 10.72 8.97 1.42
C GLU A 42 10.77 9.51 2.86
N ARG A 43 10.83 10.84 2.94
CA ARG A 43 10.85 11.60 4.20
C ARG A 43 9.51 12.27 4.41
N PHE A 44 8.86 11.96 5.52
CA PHE A 44 7.52 12.43 5.82
C PHE A 44 7.54 13.54 6.87
N ALA A 45 6.61 14.49 6.73
CA ALA A 45 6.43 15.57 7.71
C ALA A 45 5.80 15.08 9.03
N SER A 46 5.14 13.91 9.02
CA SER A 46 4.50 13.34 10.21
C SER A 46 4.60 11.82 10.24
N ALA A 47 4.56 11.24 11.44
CA ALA A 47 4.52 9.79 11.63
C ALA A 47 3.30 9.16 10.95
N GLN A 48 2.14 9.84 11.00
CA GLN A 48 0.91 9.32 10.42
C GLN A 48 0.99 9.25 8.90
N SER A 49 1.59 10.26 8.25
CA SER A 49 1.82 10.25 6.79
C SER A 49 2.75 9.10 6.39
N ALA A 50 3.78 8.84 7.19
CA ALA A 50 4.68 7.70 6.95
C ALA A 50 3.91 6.37 7.04
N ILE A 51 3.10 6.19 8.10
CA ILE A 51 2.28 4.98 8.29
C ILE A 51 1.29 4.79 7.13
N ASP A 52 0.62 5.85 6.68
CA ASP A 52 -0.34 5.80 5.59
C ASP A 52 0.31 5.32 4.28
N GLU A 53 1.44 5.93 3.89
CA GLU A 53 2.16 5.54 2.68
C GLU A 53 2.75 4.13 2.80
N ALA A 54 3.31 3.76 3.96
CA ALA A 54 3.80 2.41 4.18
C ALA A 54 2.69 1.36 4.07
N THR A 55 1.51 1.67 4.59
CA THR A 55 0.34 0.80 4.50
C THR A 55 -0.10 0.66 3.06
N ARG A 56 -0.19 1.78 2.32
CA ARG A 56 -0.57 1.80 0.92
C ARG A 56 0.39 0.98 0.05
N LEU A 57 1.70 1.18 0.19
CA LEU A 57 2.70 0.44 -0.56
C LEU A 57 2.70 -1.04 -0.22
N ALA A 58 2.57 -1.39 1.06
CA ALA A 58 2.51 -2.78 1.51
C ALA A 58 1.29 -3.52 0.95
N GLN A 59 0.12 -2.86 0.93
CA GLN A 59 -1.10 -3.42 0.33
C GLN A 59 -0.95 -3.69 -1.16
N ILE A 60 -0.33 -2.75 -1.91
CA ILE A 60 -0.06 -2.93 -3.34
C ILE A 60 0.88 -4.13 -3.56
N HIS A 61 1.96 -4.23 -2.78
CA HIS A 61 2.91 -5.34 -2.88
C HIS A 61 2.25 -6.69 -2.58
N VAL A 62 1.45 -6.77 -1.52
CA VAL A 62 0.78 -8.01 -1.14
C VAL A 62 -0.28 -8.41 -2.17
N ALA A 63 -1.01 -7.45 -2.75
CA ALA A 63 -1.94 -7.73 -3.84
C ALA A 63 -1.21 -8.31 -5.06
N ASP A 64 -0.13 -7.64 -5.50
CA ASP A 64 0.73 -8.10 -6.60
C ASP A 64 1.26 -9.52 -6.35
N LEU A 65 1.84 -9.78 -5.18
CA LEU A 65 2.42 -11.09 -4.82
C LEU A 65 1.37 -12.20 -4.68
N ASN A 66 0.14 -11.87 -4.29
CA ASN A 66 -0.95 -12.83 -4.23
C ASN A 66 -1.60 -13.09 -5.60
N GLY A 67 -1.15 -12.41 -6.66
CA GLY A 67 -1.79 -12.47 -7.98
C GLY A 67 -3.20 -11.90 -7.99
N ASP A 68 -3.57 -11.17 -6.93
CA ASP A 68 -4.76 -10.33 -6.92
C ASP A 68 -4.32 -9.10 -7.71
N THR A 69 -4.53 -9.12 -9.03
CA THR A 69 -4.36 -7.92 -9.84
C THR A 69 -5.17 -6.84 -9.15
N ALA A 70 -4.48 -5.94 -8.45
CA ALA A 70 -5.04 -4.72 -7.89
C ALA A 70 -5.68 -4.04 -9.08
N THR A 71 -6.97 -4.31 -9.26
CA THR A 71 -7.73 -3.81 -10.37
C THR A 71 -7.91 -2.37 -9.98
N PHE A 72 -6.95 -1.53 -10.36
CA PHE A 72 -7.14 -0.12 -10.57
C PHE A 72 -8.17 -0.02 -11.70
N ASP A 73 -9.43 -0.40 -11.42
CA ASP A 73 -10.55 0.09 -12.17
C ASP A 73 -10.54 1.58 -11.87
N LYS A 74 -9.86 2.33 -12.75
CA LYS A 74 -10.15 3.75 -12.95
C LYS A 74 -11.66 3.85 -12.91
N PRO A 75 -12.27 4.73 -12.10
CA PRO A 75 -13.73 4.83 -12.02
C PRO A 75 -14.25 4.90 -13.45
N THR A 76 -14.88 3.80 -13.87
CA THR A 76 -15.39 3.67 -15.21
C THR A 76 -16.40 4.80 -15.33
N ALA A 77 -16.22 5.65 -16.34
CA ALA A 77 -17.04 6.82 -16.61
C ALA A 77 -18.44 6.39 -17.11
N ALA A 78 -19.09 5.49 -16.38
CA ALA A 78 -20.36 4.85 -16.70
C ALA A 78 -21.48 5.21 -15.70
N GLU A 79 -21.22 6.06 -14.70
CA GLU A 79 -22.23 6.51 -13.73
C GLU A 79 -22.41 8.04 -13.70
N GLN A 80 -22.45 8.69 -14.87
CA GLN A 80 -23.05 10.02 -15.01
C GLN A 80 -24.23 9.97 -15.98
N PRO A 81 -25.48 9.81 -15.50
CA PRO A 81 -26.67 10.14 -16.29
C PRO A 81 -27.06 11.62 -16.18
N PHE A 82 -26.27 12.48 -15.52
CA PHE A 82 -26.61 13.89 -15.37
C PHE A 82 -26.23 14.71 -16.61
N GLY A 83 -27.14 14.67 -17.58
CA GLY A 83 -27.62 15.80 -18.38
C GLY A 83 -26.59 16.85 -18.80
N ARG A 84 -25.81 16.56 -19.86
CA ARG A 84 -25.08 17.61 -20.58
C ARG A 84 -25.84 18.04 -21.82
N HIS A 85 -26.80 18.96 -21.69
CA HIS A 85 -27.12 19.89 -22.78
C HIS A 85 -27.44 21.27 -22.16
N THR A 86 -26.39 22.03 -21.88
CA THR A 86 -26.49 23.48 -21.66
C THR A 86 -26.45 24.17 -23.02
N ARG A 87 -27.57 24.84 -23.34
CA ARG A 87 -27.74 26.12 -24.07
C ARG A 87 -27.05 26.31 -25.43
N PHE A 88 -27.87 26.41 -26.47
CA PHE A 88 -27.83 27.49 -27.47
C PHE A 88 -29.26 27.96 -27.73
#